data_AF-A0A8S1WAL9-F1
#
_entry.id   AF-A0A8S1WAL9-F1
#
_cell.length_a   1.000
_cell.length_b   1.000
_cell.length_c   1.000
_cell.angle_alpha   90.00
_cell.angle_beta   90.00
_cell.angle_gamma   90.00
#
_symmetry.space_group_name_H-M   'P 1'
#
loop_
_entity.id
_entity.type
_entity.pdbx_description
1 polymer ?
#
loop_
_entity_poly.entity_id
_entity_poly.type
_entity_poly.pdbx_seq_one_letter_code
_entity_poly.pdbx_strand_id
1 'polypeptide(L)'
;MNEEREFQKKVQVAVDSYLGKRDKQSQMVEQIQNVLEREQLIDQVQKLIVELITKLTERFISNMKKQVENEILKLRETIRSTHQRTYSAVDKEKVEDQVQRTLNKHDVQINMLLEHQAQLKQMRLEVPSNEMKERVGKQYQKGLRSIKIRIGGTTKILLKKFQLNNKPLCKYQMIQLQRQRKLKYHKHNNKQPLVQIRRKGENQLLKINKFSIKLFQLWVLHYPKNKEKLWYLVVQDQQHQQEKSKPTEEQVHTKAESPREYAKQISQNSYQPKVSTNQGYDQLFQQVVKSIQVERQGQLIQISTITQILEKSLDLAKDEYSQITIENRKKRRAIRKSENAQYQQMVLDYNEQVENLLEKKQMEICDFLQIKETEFQDSVMSLMERGFYQQFFMIQASIRQKIKDSLPSTKEITFDMLKKIINFQIQVLKQQPQELKQIIQNLSVNQETQQLIPLAINTILGDLVYEKFQIEEEDMMKILQNQAYFADVQMQQAMAQLEEAMYMLMASMGGDQM
;
A
#
# COMPACT_ATOMS: atom_id res chain seq x y z
N MET A 1 43.21 87.66 -10.28
CA MET A 1 43.62 86.44 -9.54
C MET A 1 42.48 85.63 -8.94
N ASN A 2 41.35 86.22 -8.50
CA ASN A 2 40.22 85.42 -7.96
C ASN A 2 39.36 84.74 -9.03
N GLU A 3 39.12 85.39 -10.17
CA GLU A 3 38.28 84.83 -11.25
C GLU A 3 38.90 83.59 -11.92
N GLU A 4 40.22 83.57 -12.05
CA GLU A 4 40.94 82.45 -12.65
C GLU A 4 40.91 81.19 -11.77
N ARG A 5 40.96 81.36 -10.44
CA ARG A 5 40.76 80.26 -9.49
C ARG A 5 39.32 79.74 -9.50
N GLU A 6 38.34 80.63 -9.69
CA GLU A 6 36.94 80.24 -9.77
C GLU A 6 36.64 79.50 -11.09
N PHE A 7 37.24 79.94 -12.19
CA PHE A 7 37.18 79.25 -13.48
C PHE A 7 37.83 77.87 -13.42
N GLN A 8 39.03 77.74 -12.85
CA GLN A 8 39.70 76.45 -12.66
C GLN A 8 38.87 75.49 -11.79
N LYS A 9 38.21 75.97 -10.73
CA LYS A 9 37.29 75.15 -9.93
C LYS A 9 36.08 74.68 -10.74
N LYS A 10 35.48 75.55 -11.56
CA LYS A 10 34.32 75.18 -12.41
C LYS A 10 34.71 74.16 -13.48
N VAL A 11 35.88 74.32 -14.09
CA VAL A 11 36.43 73.35 -15.06
C VAL A 11 36.72 72.01 -14.39
N GLN A 12 37.34 72.01 -13.20
CA GLN A 12 37.62 70.77 -12.46
C GLN A 12 36.33 70.01 -12.11
N VAL A 13 35.31 70.70 -11.60
CA VAL A 13 34.01 70.08 -11.29
C VAL A 13 33.32 69.54 -12.54
N ALA A 14 33.44 70.24 -13.68
CA ALA A 14 32.90 69.76 -14.96
C ALA A 14 33.64 68.51 -15.47
N VAL A 15 34.98 68.48 -15.36
CA VAL A 15 35.82 67.34 -15.72
C VAL A 15 35.52 66.14 -14.82
N ASP A 16 35.45 66.33 -13.50
CA ASP A 16 35.15 65.26 -12.54
C ASP A 16 33.71 64.71 -12.73
N SER A 17 32.74 65.58 -13.06
CA SER A 17 31.37 65.18 -13.41
C SER A 17 31.32 64.38 -14.71
N TYR A 18 32.15 64.72 -15.70
CA TYR A 18 32.23 64.02 -16.97
C TYR A 18 32.95 62.67 -16.85
N LEU A 19 34.05 62.62 -16.09
CA LEU A 19 34.79 61.39 -15.81
C LEU A 19 33.96 60.42 -14.96
N GLY A 20 33.24 60.90 -13.94
CA GLY A 20 32.31 60.08 -13.14
C GLY A 20 31.12 59.52 -13.94
N LYS A 21 30.72 60.16 -15.05
CA LYS A 21 29.73 59.61 -15.99
C LYS A 21 30.34 58.52 -16.88
N ARG A 22 31.62 58.63 -17.25
CA ARG A 22 32.33 57.63 -18.05
C ARG A 22 32.55 56.33 -17.27
N ASP A 23 32.87 56.42 -15.99
CA ASP A 23 33.01 55.24 -15.12
C ASP A 23 31.67 54.52 -14.90
N LYS A 24 30.57 55.26 -14.74
CA LYS A 24 29.23 54.67 -14.65
C LYS A 24 28.79 54.01 -15.95
N GLN A 25 29.13 54.59 -17.10
CA GLN A 25 28.89 53.95 -18.40
C GLN A 25 29.72 52.66 -18.55
N SER A 26 30.98 52.66 -18.14
CA SER A 26 31.82 51.46 -18.20
C SER A 26 31.30 50.34 -17.29
N GLN A 27 30.86 50.68 -16.07
CA GLN A 27 30.24 49.72 -15.15
C GLN A 27 28.93 49.16 -15.70
N MET A 28 28.12 49.99 -16.35
CA MET A 28 26.86 49.55 -16.96
C MET A 28 27.11 48.61 -18.16
N VAL A 29 28.13 48.88 -18.98
CA VAL A 29 28.54 48.00 -20.08
C VAL A 29 29.01 46.64 -19.55
N GLU A 30 29.81 46.63 -18.47
CA GLU A 30 30.27 45.40 -17.83
C GLU A 30 29.10 44.60 -17.23
N GLN A 31 28.11 45.26 -16.63
CA GLN A 31 26.90 44.60 -16.12
C GLN A 31 26.06 43.99 -17.25
N ILE A 32 25.88 44.70 -18.37
CA ILE A 32 25.17 44.18 -19.55
C ILE A 32 25.89 42.97 -20.13
N GLN A 33 27.23 43.02 -20.24
CA GLN A 33 28.04 41.91 -20.73
C GLN A 33 27.90 40.68 -19.82
N ASN A 34 27.93 40.86 -18.49
CA ASN A 34 27.71 39.78 -17.53
C ASN A 34 26.30 39.16 -17.62
N VAL A 35 25.27 39.97 -17.93
CA VAL A 35 23.90 39.45 -18.15
C VAL A 35 23.84 38.62 -19.44
N LEU A 36 24.44 39.11 -20.53
CA LEU A 36 24.50 38.39 -21.80
C LEU A 36 25.25 37.04 -21.68
N GLU A 37 26.36 37.01 -20.94
CA GLU A 37 27.10 35.77 -20.69
C GLU A 37 26.29 34.77 -19.84
N ARG A 38 25.50 35.26 -18.88
CA ARG A 38 24.58 34.41 -18.11
C ARG A 38 23.45 33.85 -18.97
N GLU A 39 22.88 34.64 -19.89
CA GLU A 39 21.86 34.16 -20.83
C GLU A 39 22.42 33.08 -21.76
N GLN A 40 23.62 33.27 -22.30
CA GLN A 40 24.29 32.24 -23.11
C GLN A 40 24.55 30.94 -22.34
N LEU A 41 24.93 31.04 -21.06
CA LEU A 41 25.09 29.87 -20.19
C LEU A 41 23.75 29.16 -19.94
N ILE A 42 22.66 29.91 -19.74
CA ILE A 42 21.31 29.35 -19.57
C ILE A 42 20.91 28.56 -20.84
N ASP A 43 21.12 29.11 -22.03
CA ASP A 43 20.81 28.45 -23.30
C ASP A 43 21.63 27.16 -23.49
N GLN A 44 22.91 27.17 -23.13
CA GLN A 44 23.77 25.99 -23.17
C GLN A 44 23.28 24.89 -22.21
N VAL A 45 22.91 25.26 -20.97
CA VAL A 45 22.36 24.32 -19.98
C VAL A 45 21.03 23.74 -20.46
N GLN A 46 20.14 24.56 -21.02
CA GLN A 46 18.87 24.09 -21.59
C GLN A 46 19.09 23.09 -22.73
N LYS A 47 20.05 23.37 -23.63
CA LYS A 47 20.41 22.45 -24.72
C LYS A 47 20.91 21.09 -24.19
N LEU A 48 21.76 21.09 -23.15
CA LEU A 48 22.26 19.87 -22.51
C LEU A 48 21.14 19.09 -21.83
N ILE A 49 20.18 19.76 -21.18
CA ILE A 49 19.01 19.12 -20.56
C ILE A 49 18.15 18.42 -21.62
N VAL A 50 17.87 19.09 -22.74
CA VAL A 50 17.08 18.51 -23.84
C VAL A 50 17.79 17.30 -24.45
N GLU A 51 19.10 17.36 -24.63
CA GLU A 51 19.90 16.23 -25.13
C GLU A 51 19.89 15.04 -24.15
N LEU A 52 20.04 15.31 -22.85
CA LEU A 52 19.99 14.28 -21.80
C LEU A 52 18.62 13.61 -21.74
N ILE A 53 17.53 14.38 -21.75
CA ILE A 53 16.16 13.87 -21.79
C ILE A 53 15.94 13.00 -23.03
N THR A 54 16.46 13.42 -24.19
CA THR A 54 16.34 12.67 -25.44
C THR A 54 17.07 11.33 -25.35
N LYS A 55 18.34 11.31 -24.91
CA LYS A 55 19.12 10.08 -24.72
C LYS A 55 18.49 9.13 -23.70
N LEU A 56 17.98 9.65 -22.58
CA LEU A 56 17.26 8.85 -21.57
C LEU A 56 15.98 8.25 -22.13
N THR A 57 15.22 9.02 -22.91
CA THR A 57 13.99 8.56 -23.57
C THR A 57 14.28 7.45 -24.57
N GLU A 58 15.30 7.60 -25.41
CA GLU A 58 15.72 6.58 -26.39
C GLU A 58 16.17 5.28 -25.69
N ARG A 59 16.97 5.39 -24.62
CA ARG A 59 17.41 4.23 -23.83
C ARG A 59 16.24 3.53 -23.17
N PHE A 60 15.29 4.28 -22.61
CA PHE A 60 14.07 3.73 -22.01
C PHE A 60 13.21 3.00 -23.05
N ILE A 61 12.97 3.61 -24.21
CA ILE A 61 12.20 2.99 -25.30
C ILE A 61 12.89 1.71 -25.81
N SER A 62 14.21 1.74 -25.99
CA SER A 62 15.00 0.57 -26.42
C SER A 62 14.90 -0.58 -25.41
N ASN A 63 15.03 -0.28 -24.11
CA ASN A 63 14.88 -1.27 -23.05
C ASN A 63 13.46 -1.85 -23.00
N MET A 64 12.42 -1.01 -23.12
CA MET A 64 11.04 -1.49 -23.18
C MET A 64 10.79 -2.36 -24.41
N LYS A 65 11.31 -1.98 -25.58
CA LYS A 65 11.19 -2.78 -26.81
C LYS A 65 11.77 -4.18 -26.61
N LYS A 66 12.99 -4.27 -26.06
CA LYS A 66 13.63 -5.56 -25.72
C LYS A 66 12.82 -6.38 -24.71
N GLN A 67 12.26 -5.73 -23.69
CA GLN A 67 11.40 -6.40 -22.71
C GLN A 67 10.14 -7.00 -23.35
N VAL A 68 9.48 -6.24 -24.23
CA VAL A 68 8.29 -6.71 -24.95
C VAL A 68 8.63 -7.85 -25.92
N GLU A 69 9.73 -7.74 -26.65
CA GLU A 69 10.23 -8.82 -27.53
C GLU A 69 10.52 -10.12 -26.76
N ASN A 70 11.14 -10.02 -25.58
CA ASN A 70 11.39 -11.15 -24.70
C ASN A 70 10.11 -11.80 -24.16
N GLU A 71 9.12 -11.01 -23.76
CA GLU A 71 7.82 -11.54 -23.30
C GLU A 71 7.04 -12.20 -24.45
N ILE A 72 7.10 -11.65 -25.68
CA ILE A 72 6.54 -12.29 -26.88
C ILE A 72 7.23 -13.63 -27.15
N LEU A 73 8.56 -13.71 -26.98
CA LEU A 73 9.31 -14.95 -27.18
C LEU A 73 8.91 -16.02 -26.17
N LYS A 74 8.84 -15.68 -24.87
CA LYS A 74 8.36 -16.59 -23.81
C LYS A 74 6.94 -17.08 -24.07
N LEU A 75 6.07 -16.20 -24.57
CA LEU A 75 4.69 -16.56 -24.92
C LEU A 75 4.67 -17.59 -26.07
N ARG A 76 5.48 -17.37 -27.12
CA ARG A 76 5.61 -18.32 -28.25
C ARG A 76 6.11 -19.69 -27.80
N GLU A 77 7.10 -19.74 -26.90
CA GLU A 77 7.60 -21.00 -26.32
C GLU A 77 6.56 -21.72 -25.47
N THR A 78 5.80 -20.97 -24.66
CA THR A 78 4.70 -21.49 -23.86
C THR A 78 3.61 -22.10 -24.76
N ILE A 79 3.23 -21.41 -25.85
CA ILE A 79 2.26 -21.92 -26.83
C ILE A 79 2.79 -23.20 -27.48
N ARG A 80 4.04 -23.21 -27.95
CA ARG A 80 4.67 -24.38 -28.58
C ARG A 80 4.70 -25.59 -27.64
N SER A 81 5.13 -25.41 -26.40
CA SER A 81 5.17 -26.50 -25.41
C SER A 81 3.78 -27.01 -25.03
N THR A 82 2.79 -26.12 -24.92
CA THR A 82 1.40 -26.50 -24.64
C THR A 82 0.82 -27.29 -25.81
N HIS A 83 1.07 -26.85 -27.05
CA HIS A 83 0.68 -27.56 -28.25
C HIS A 83 1.29 -28.96 -28.30
N GLN A 84 2.60 -29.08 -28.10
CA GLN A 84 3.31 -30.37 -28.08
C GLN A 84 2.76 -31.34 -27.02
N ARG A 85 2.44 -30.84 -25.82
CA ARG A 85 1.82 -31.63 -24.73
C ARG A 85 0.38 -32.06 -25.05
N THR A 86 -0.36 -31.24 -25.78
CA THR A 86 -1.76 -31.53 -26.12
C THR A 86 -1.84 -32.57 -27.24
N TYR A 87 -0.97 -32.49 -28.25
CA TYR A 87 -0.88 -33.48 -29.34
C TYR A 87 -0.37 -34.85 -28.90
N SER A 88 0.39 -34.92 -27.80
CA SER A 88 0.91 -36.18 -27.28
C SER A 88 -0.06 -36.93 -26.34
N ALA A 89 -1.18 -36.31 -25.94
CA ALA A 89 -2.01 -36.83 -24.85
C ALA A 89 -3.41 -37.35 -25.22
N VAL A 90 -4.01 -37.03 -26.39
CA VAL A 90 -5.45 -37.30 -26.64
C VAL A 90 -5.78 -37.52 -28.14
N ASP A 91 -6.84 -38.32 -28.43
CA ASP A 91 -7.46 -38.59 -29.73
C ASP A 91 -7.56 -37.37 -30.68
N LYS A 92 -7.09 -37.56 -31.92
CA LYS A 92 -6.85 -36.51 -32.94
C LYS A 92 -8.03 -35.57 -33.20
N GLU A 93 -9.25 -36.09 -33.31
CA GLU A 93 -10.39 -35.34 -33.87
C GLU A 93 -10.93 -34.25 -32.92
N LYS A 94 -10.95 -34.49 -31.60
CA LYS A 94 -11.35 -33.46 -30.61
C LYS A 94 -10.24 -32.45 -30.32
N VAL A 95 -8.99 -32.83 -30.58
CA VAL A 95 -7.82 -31.99 -30.36
C VAL A 95 -7.66 -30.97 -31.48
N GLU A 96 -7.85 -31.35 -32.74
CA GLU A 96 -7.78 -30.43 -33.88
C GLU A 96 -8.74 -29.24 -33.72
N ASP A 97 -9.96 -29.52 -33.26
CA ASP A 97 -11.01 -28.54 -33.08
C ASP A 97 -10.75 -27.58 -31.90
N GLN A 98 -10.08 -28.06 -30.84
CA GLN A 98 -9.67 -27.25 -29.69
C GLN A 98 -8.37 -26.48 -29.95
N VAL A 99 -7.45 -27.07 -30.72
CA VAL A 99 -6.21 -26.44 -31.17
C VAL A 99 -6.52 -25.32 -32.16
N GLN A 100 -7.39 -25.55 -33.15
CA GLN A 100 -7.79 -24.52 -34.11
C GLN A 100 -8.48 -23.34 -33.41
N ARG A 101 -9.35 -23.60 -32.43
CA ARG A 101 -9.96 -22.54 -31.59
C ARG A 101 -8.93 -21.78 -30.75
N THR A 102 -7.83 -22.41 -30.36
CA THR A 102 -6.76 -21.79 -29.58
C THR A 102 -5.81 -20.99 -30.47
N LEU A 103 -5.48 -21.51 -31.66
CA LEU A 103 -4.72 -20.81 -32.69
C LEU A 103 -5.47 -19.57 -33.18
N ASN A 104 -6.74 -19.69 -33.55
CA ASN A 104 -7.56 -18.56 -33.97
C ASN A 104 -7.65 -17.46 -32.88
N LYS A 105 -7.64 -17.83 -31.59
CA LYS A 105 -7.60 -16.86 -30.49
C LYS A 105 -6.25 -16.15 -30.38
N HIS A 106 -5.15 -16.87 -30.56
CA HIS A 106 -3.82 -16.27 -30.54
C HIS A 106 -3.56 -15.42 -31.78
N ASP A 107 -4.03 -15.81 -32.96
CA ASP A 107 -3.92 -15.02 -34.20
C ASP A 107 -4.70 -13.71 -34.09
N VAL A 108 -5.89 -13.71 -33.48
CA VAL A 108 -6.62 -12.47 -33.15
C VAL A 108 -5.81 -11.59 -32.20
N GLN A 109 -5.13 -12.17 -31.20
CA GLN A 109 -4.27 -11.40 -30.28
C GLN A 109 -3.01 -10.83 -30.96
N ILE A 110 -2.41 -11.59 -31.88
CA ILE A 110 -1.25 -11.15 -32.68
C ILE A 110 -1.66 -10.04 -33.65
N ASN A 111 -2.80 -10.18 -34.34
CA ASN A 111 -3.30 -9.16 -35.25
C ASN A 111 -3.65 -7.85 -34.53
N MET A 112 -4.24 -7.92 -33.32
CA MET A 112 -4.46 -6.73 -32.49
C MET A 112 -3.14 -6.05 -32.07
N LEU A 113 -2.09 -6.83 -31.80
CA LEU A 113 -0.75 -6.30 -31.48
C LEU A 113 -0.13 -5.59 -32.69
N LEU A 114 -0.26 -6.18 -33.89
CA LEU A 114 0.23 -5.61 -35.14
C LEU A 114 -0.55 -4.35 -35.54
N GLU A 115 -1.86 -4.34 -35.33
CA GLU A 115 -2.73 -3.18 -35.57
C GLU A 115 -2.40 -2.02 -34.61
N HIS A 116 -2.18 -2.32 -33.33
CA HIS A 116 -1.72 -1.32 -32.36
C HIS A 116 -0.30 -0.80 -32.71
N GLN A 117 0.58 -1.66 -33.22
CA GLN A 117 1.89 -1.23 -33.74
C GLN A 117 1.77 -0.35 -34.99
N ALA A 118 0.81 -0.63 -35.88
CA ALA A 118 0.53 0.19 -37.06
C ALA A 118 -0.04 1.57 -36.68
N GLN A 119 -0.97 1.63 -35.72
CA GLN A 119 -1.50 2.89 -35.17
C GLN A 119 -0.40 3.75 -34.54
N LEU A 120 0.54 3.13 -33.81
CA LEU A 120 1.70 3.84 -33.25
C LEU A 120 2.67 4.35 -34.33
N LYS A 121 2.78 3.65 -35.47
CA LYS A 121 3.56 4.10 -36.63
C LYS A 121 2.86 5.23 -37.38
N GLN A 122 1.53 5.19 -37.50
CA GLN A 122 0.75 6.23 -38.15
C GLN A 122 0.74 7.54 -37.34
N MET A 123 0.59 7.45 -36.01
CA MET A 123 0.75 8.60 -35.12
C MET A 123 2.15 9.22 -35.14
N ARG A 124 3.18 8.49 -35.62
CA ARG A 124 4.52 9.04 -35.85
C ARG A 124 4.65 9.90 -37.11
N LEU A 125 3.75 9.74 -38.08
CA LEU A 125 3.82 10.42 -39.36
C LEU A 125 3.01 11.74 -39.38
N GLU A 126 2.07 11.92 -38.45
CA GLU A 126 1.05 12.98 -38.58
C GLU A 126 1.29 14.27 -37.76
N VAL A 127 2.23 14.36 -36.79
CA VAL A 127 2.38 15.60 -35.96
C VAL A 127 3.80 15.83 -35.43
N PRO A 128 4.38 17.05 -35.53
CA PRO A 128 5.60 17.44 -34.81
C PRO A 128 5.27 18.24 -33.54
N SER A 129 5.60 17.73 -32.33
CA SER A 129 5.84 18.51 -31.08
C SER A 129 5.86 17.61 -29.82
N ASN A 130 6.48 18.10 -28.74
CA ASN A 130 6.69 17.45 -27.44
C ASN A 130 5.44 16.87 -26.74
N GLU A 131 4.21 17.28 -27.11
CA GLU A 131 2.97 16.64 -26.63
C GLU A 131 2.84 15.16 -27.05
N MET A 132 3.58 14.75 -28.08
CA MET A 132 3.58 13.40 -28.62
C MET A 132 4.11 12.35 -27.63
N LYS A 133 5.14 12.67 -26.84
CA LYS A 133 5.78 11.68 -25.95
C LYS A 133 4.84 11.22 -24.83
N GLU A 134 4.04 12.14 -24.31
CA GLU A 134 3.12 11.84 -23.21
C GLU A 134 1.86 11.10 -23.70
N ARG A 135 1.28 11.51 -24.83
CA ARG A 135 0.10 10.84 -25.41
C ARG A 135 0.42 9.43 -25.91
N VAL A 136 1.55 9.26 -26.61
CA VAL A 136 2.00 7.94 -27.09
C VAL A 136 2.34 7.03 -25.91
N GLY A 137 3.00 7.54 -24.86
CA GLY A 137 3.28 6.78 -23.64
C GLY A 137 2.01 6.31 -22.93
N LYS A 138 1.00 7.17 -22.79
CA LYS A 138 -0.28 6.86 -22.14
C LYS A 138 -1.10 5.83 -22.95
N GLN A 139 -1.21 5.98 -24.26
CA GLN A 139 -1.91 5.00 -25.11
C GLN A 139 -1.17 3.66 -25.18
N TYR A 140 0.16 3.68 -25.26
CA TYR A 140 0.96 2.46 -25.25
C TYR A 140 0.81 1.64 -23.97
N GLN A 141 0.82 2.32 -22.81
CA GLN A 141 0.53 1.68 -21.53
C GLN A 141 -0.90 1.13 -21.48
N LYS A 142 -1.88 1.80 -22.10
CA LYS A 142 -3.27 1.32 -22.17
C LYS A 142 -3.39 0.05 -23.03
N GLY A 143 -2.69 -0.01 -24.17
CA GLY A 143 -2.61 -1.20 -25.02
C GLY A 143 -1.96 -2.39 -24.31
N LEU A 144 -0.81 -2.20 -23.67
CA LEU A 144 -0.14 -3.25 -22.89
C LEU A 144 -0.98 -3.76 -21.71
N ARG A 145 -1.72 -2.87 -21.03
CA ARG A 145 -2.65 -3.24 -19.94
C ARG A 145 -3.80 -4.11 -20.45
N SER A 146 -4.43 -3.73 -21.56
CA SER A 146 -5.53 -4.50 -22.17
C SER A 146 -5.10 -5.93 -22.53
N ILE A 147 -3.87 -6.07 -23.04
CA ILE A 147 -3.31 -7.36 -23.47
C ILE A 147 -2.94 -8.24 -22.27
N LYS A 148 -2.29 -7.67 -21.24
CA LYS A 148 -1.91 -8.41 -20.02
C LYS A 148 -3.13 -8.95 -19.26
N ILE A 149 -4.21 -8.17 -19.18
CA ILE A 149 -5.47 -8.56 -18.53
C ILE A 149 -6.14 -9.71 -19.29
N ARG A 150 -6.21 -9.64 -20.63
CA ARG A 150 -6.85 -10.69 -21.43
C ARG A 150 -6.04 -11.98 -21.51
N ILE A 151 -4.71 -11.91 -21.62
CA ILE A 151 -3.84 -13.09 -21.60
C ILE A 151 -3.89 -13.76 -20.23
N GLY A 152 -3.78 -13.00 -19.14
CA GLY A 152 -3.87 -13.52 -17.77
C GLY A 152 -5.23 -14.17 -17.48
N GLY A 153 -6.33 -13.56 -17.92
CA GLY A 153 -7.69 -14.11 -17.76
C GLY A 153 -7.93 -15.38 -18.57
N THR A 154 -7.50 -15.40 -19.84
CA THR A 154 -7.75 -16.54 -20.74
C THR A 154 -6.94 -17.77 -20.33
N THR A 155 -5.67 -17.58 -19.93
CA THR A 155 -4.79 -18.65 -19.43
C THR A 155 -5.32 -19.24 -18.12
N LYS A 156 -5.86 -18.40 -17.22
CA LYS A 156 -6.46 -18.85 -15.94
C LYS A 156 -7.76 -19.64 -16.14
N ILE A 157 -8.58 -19.26 -17.12
CA ILE A 157 -9.80 -20.00 -17.49
C ILE A 157 -9.46 -21.34 -18.16
N LEU A 158 -8.46 -21.37 -19.04
CA LEU A 158 -7.99 -22.59 -19.70
C LEU A 158 -7.34 -23.57 -18.72
N LEU A 159 -6.48 -23.09 -17.80
CA LEU A 159 -5.92 -23.93 -16.73
C LEU A 159 -7.00 -24.51 -15.81
N LYS A 160 -8.02 -23.71 -15.47
CA LYS A 160 -9.14 -24.17 -14.62
C LYS A 160 -10.00 -25.21 -15.31
N LYS A 161 -10.26 -25.07 -16.62
CA LYS A 161 -10.97 -26.09 -17.42
C LYS A 161 -10.13 -27.36 -17.61
N PHE A 162 -8.82 -27.24 -17.80
CA PHE A 162 -7.90 -28.38 -17.93
C PHE A 162 -7.77 -29.17 -16.62
N GLN A 163 -7.74 -28.48 -15.47
CA GLN A 163 -7.72 -29.11 -14.14
C GLN A 163 -9.05 -29.76 -13.75
N LEU A 164 -10.18 -29.26 -14.26
CA LEU A 164 -11.51 -29.85 -14.02
C LEU A 164 -11.75 -31.09 -14.90
N ASN A 165 -11.21 -31.13 -16.12
CA ASN A 165 -11.42 -32.24 -17.05
C ASN A 165 -10.40 -33.40 -16.90
N ASN A 166 -9.27 -33.20 -16.22
CA ASN A 166 -8.23 -34.23 -16.03
C ASN A 166 -8.15 -34.81 -14.60
N LYS A 167 -9.23 -34.79 -13.81
CA LYS A 167 -9.26 -35.59 -12.57
C LYS A 167 -9.49 -37.07 -12.92
N PRO A 168 -8.56 -37.99 -12.58
CA PRO A 168 -8.77 -39.40 -12.85
C PRO A 168 -9.89 -39.93 -11.95
N LEU A 169 -10.90 -40.55 -12.57
CA LEU A 169 -12.04 -41.24 -11.94
C LEU A 169 -11.64 -42.42 -11.02
N CYS A 170 -10.35 -42.67 -10.80
CA CYS A 170 -9.82 -43.92 -10.24
C CYS A 170 -9.84 -43.99 -8.70
N LYS A 171 -9.93 -42.86 -7.97
CA LYS A 171 -9.89 -42.87 -6.49
C LYS A 171 -11.25 -43.11 -5.83
N TYR A 172 -12.35 -42.69 -6.47
CA TYR A 172 -13.70 -42.80 -5.89
C TYR A 172 -14.28 -44.22 -6.00
N GLN A 173 -14.01 -44.94 -7.09
CA GLN A 173 -14.43 -46.34 -7.25
C GLN A 173 -13.65 -47.30 -6.34
N MET A 174 -12.35 -47.05 -6.11
CA MET A 174 -11.54 -47.83 -5.16
C MET A 174 -12.00 -47.67 -3.71
N ILE A 175 -12.39 -46.46 -3.30
CA ILE A 175 -12.89 -46.20 -1.92
C ILE A 175 -14.29 -46.83 -1.72
N GLN A 176 -15.14 -46.86 -2.75
CA GLN A 176 -16.45 -47.53 -2.69
C GLN A 176 -16.30 -49.06 -2.62
N LEU A 177 -15.37 -49.66 -3.37
CA LEU A 177 -15.05 -51.10 -3.30
C LEU A 177 -14.41 -51.50 -1.96
N GLN A 178 -13.57 -50.65 -1.38
CA GLN A 178 -13.00 -50.89 -0.03
C GLN A 178 -14.04 -50.72 1.08
N ARG A 179 -15.04 -49.83 0.92
CA ARG A 179 -16.17 -49.70 1.85
C ARG A 179 -17.13 -50.89 1.79
N GLN A 180 -17.41 -51.42 0.60
CA GLN A 180 -18.23 -52.64 0.47
C GLN A 180 -17.52 -53.89 1.02
N ARG A 181 -16.19 -53.97 0.92
CA ARG A 181 -15.42 -55.06 1.56
C ARG A 181 -15.36 -54.95 3.09
N LYS A 182 -15.33 -53.74 3.67
CA LYS A 182 -15.39 -53.53 5.13
C LYS A 182 -16.77 -53.78 5.74
N LEU A 183 -17.85 -53.56 5.00
CA LEU A 183 -19.22 -53.83 5.47
C LEU A 183 -19.58 -55.33 5.50
N LYS A 184 -18.84 -56.20 4.79
CA LYS A 184 -19.00 -57.66 4.90
C LYS A 184 -18.27 -58.29 6.10
N TYR A 185 -17.37 -57.57 6.78
CA TYR A 185 -16.55 -58.12 7.87
C TYR A 185 -16.98 -57.71 9.29
N HIS A 186 -18.03 -56.90 9.46
CA HIS A 186 -18.49 -56.42 10.77
C HIS A 186 -19.82 -57.00 11.26
N LYS A 187 -20.22 -58.19 10.78
CA LYS A 187 -21.38 -58.93 11.31
C LYS A 187 -21.06 -59.95 12.40
N HIS A 188 -19.83 -59.98 12.92
CA HIS A 188 -19.50 -60.70 14.14
C HIS A 188 -18.58 -59.89 15.04
N ASN A 189 -18.91 -59.96 16.33
CA ASN A 189 -18.15 -59.60 17.52
C ASN A 189 -18.42 -58.22 18.18
N ASN A 190 -18.85 -58.42 19.42
CA ASN A 190 -19.31 -57.54 20.47
C ASN A 190 -18.12 -56.95 21.27
N LYS A 191 -18.41 -55.89 22.05
CA LYS A 191 -17.64 -55.26 23.14
C LYS A 191 -16.80 -54.00 22.80
N GLN A 192 -17.18 -52.92 23.50
CA GLN A 192 -16.49 -51.63 23.72
C GLN A 192 -15.35 -51.75 24.77
N PRO A 193 -14.68 -50.65 25.20
CA PRO A 193 -14.01 -49.60 24.42
C PRO A 193 -12.56 -49.35 24.93
N LEU A 194 -11.68 -48.79 24.10
CA LEU A 194 -10.48 -48.09 24.61
C LEU A 194 -9.98 -47.01 23.64
N VAL A 195 -9.88 -45.81 24.21
CA VAL A 195 -9.00 -44.66 23.92
C VAL A 195 -8.14 -44.77 22.67
N GLN A 196 -8.28 -43.81 21.74
CA GLN A 196 -7.13 -43.30 20.97
C GLN A 196 -7.34 -41.89 20.41
N ILE A 197 -6.33 -41.07 20.70
CA ILE A 197 -6.05 -39.72 20.22
C ILE A 197 -5.55 -39.80 18.76
N ARG A 198 -6.09 -38.98 17.84
CA ARG A 198 -5.33 -38.13 16.88
C ARG A 198 -6.16 -37.60 15.69
N ARG A 199 -5.81 -36.35 15.33
CA ARG A 199 -5.79 -35.73 13.99
C ARG A 199 -7.13 -35.34 13.35
N LYS A 200 -7.62 -34.18 13.76
CA LYS A 200 -8.33 -33.22 12.89
C LYS A 200 -7.68 -31.85 13.09
N GLY A 201 -6.68 -31.51 12.28
CA GLY A 201 -5.95 -30.24 12.46
C GLY A 201 -5.23 -29.68 11.24
N GLU A 202 -5.43 -30.21 10.02
CA GLU A 202 -4.60 -29.80 8.87
C GLU A 202 -5.39 -29.40 7.61
N ASN A 203 -6.67 -29.04 7.70
CA ASN A 203 -7.43 -28.59 6.52
C ASN A 203 -8.37 -27.38 6.77
N GLN A 204 -8.08 -26.56 7.79
CA GLN A 204 -8.73 -25.25 7.96
C GLN A 204 -7.85 -24.07 7.52
N LEU A 205 -6.67 -24.35 6.95
CA LEU A 205 -5.84 -23.32 6.34
C LEU A 205 -6.46 -22.83 5.01
N LEU A 206 -6.70 -21.52 4.96
CA LEU A 206 -7.18 -20.70 3.84
C LEU A 206 -8.69 -20.72 3.53
N LYS A 207 -9.48 -20.09 4.41
CA LYS A 207 -10.51 -19.14 3.94
C LYS A 207 -9.98 -17.71 4.08
N ILE A 208 -8.83 -17.43 3.46
CA ILE A 208 -8.34 -16.05 3.43
C ILE A 208 -9.34 -15.21 2.64
N ASN A 209 -9.71 -14.06 3.19
CA ASN A 209 -10.68 -13.17 2.58
C ASN A 209 -10.20 -12.69 1.20
N LYS A 210 -10.91 -13.12 0.16
CA LYS A 210 -10.58 -12.81 -1.23
C LYS A 210 -10.67 -11.31 -1.53
N PHE A 211 -11.46 -10.52 -0.79
CA PHE A 211 -11.63 -9.10 -1.05
C PHE A 211 -10.40 -8.31 -0.62
N SER A 212 -9.98 -8.44 0.64
CA SER A 212 -8.75 -7.80 1.17
C SER A 212 -7.49 -8.29 0.45
N ILE A 213 -7.41 -9.59 0.10
CA ILE A 213 -6.31 -10.11 -0.75
C ILE A 213 -6.34 -9.47 -2.13
N LYS A 214 -7.50 -9.34 -2.79
CA LYS A 214 -7.59 -8.89 -4.18
C LYS A 214 -7.37 -7.38 -4.32
N LEU A 215 -7.84 -6.61 -3.34
CA LEU A 215 -7.48 -5.20 -3.11
C LEU A 215 -5.95 -5.02 -3.04
N PHE A 216 -5.29 -5.96 -2.38
CA PHE A 216 -3.86 -5.88 -2.15
C PHE A 216 -3.02 -6.56 -3.27
N GLN A 217 -3.53 -7.57 -3.98
CA GLN A 217 -2.86 -8.15 -5.16
C GLN A 217 -2.74 -7.15 -6.30
N LEU A 218 -3.73 -6.26 -6.46
CA LEU A 218 -3.63 -5.14 -7.40
C LEU A 218 -2.52 -4.16 -7.00
N TRP A 219 -2.23 -3.97 -5.70
CA TRP A 219 -1.10 -3.16 -5.24
C TRP A 219 0.24 -3.68 -5.76
N VAL A 220 0.51 -4.98 -5.55
CA VAL A 220 1.77 -5.63 -5.96
C VAL A 220 1.96 -5.51 -7.47
N LEU A 221 0.87 -5.58 -8.23
CA LEU A 221 0.89 -5.45 -9.69
C LEU A 221 1.05 -4.01 -10.21
N HIS A 222 0.82 -2.99 -9.38
CA HIS A 222 0.75 -1.59 -9.77
C HIS A 222 1.78 -0.65 -9.09
N TYR A 223 2.72 -1.20 -8.31
CA TYR A 223 3.72 -0.42 -7.56
C TYR A 223 4.82 0.24 -8.44
N PRO A 224 5.02 1.57 -8.41
CA PRO A 224 6.18 2.22 -9.00
C PRO A 224 7.39 2.21 -8.04
N LYS A 225 8.62 2.16 -8.60
CA LYS A 225 9.89 1.97 -7.87
C LYS A 225 10.37 3.14 -6.98
N ASN A 226 9.59 4.19 -6.72
CA ASN A 226 10.05 5.33 -5.90
C ASN A 226 9.59 5.16 -4.43
N LYS A 227 10.56 5.00 -3.50
CA LYS A 227 10.40 4.24 -2.25
C LYS A 227 10.51 5.02 -0.91
N GLU A 228 10.57 6.35 -0.86
CA GLU A 228 11.08 7.03 0.36
C GLU A 228 10.08 7.77 1.29
N LYS A 229 8.75 7.79 1.08
CA LYS A 229 7.91 8.76 1.83
C LYS A 229 6.55 8.31 2.39
N LEU A 230 6.23 7.03 2.51
CA LEU A 230 4.85 6.62 2.86
C LEU A 230 4.43 6.93 4.31
N TRP A 231 5.30 6.76 5.31
CA TRP A 231 4.93 7.06 6.71
C TRP A 231 4.83 8.56 6.97
N TYR A 232 5.79 9.33 6.46
CA TYR A 232 5.77 10.80 6.49
C TYR A 232 4.55 11.40 5.77
N LEU A 233 4.10 10.81 4.67
CA LEU A 233 2.91 11.29 3.94
C LEU A 233 1.61 11.07 4.72
N VAL A 234 1.47 9.97 5.48
CA VAL A 234 0.28 9.75 6.34
C VAL A 234 0.22 10.79 7.47
N VAL A 235 1.37 11.10 8.08
CA VAL A 235 1.46 12.13 9.13
C VAL A 235 1.25 13.54 8.56
N GLN A 236 1.77 13.84 7.37
CA GLN A 236 1.57 15.15 6.71
C GLN A 236 0.13 15.36 6.18
N ASP A 237 -0.55 14.32 5.70
CA ASP A 237 -1.94 14.46 5.23
C ASP A 237 -2.91 14.70 6.40
N GLN A 238 -2.62 14.14 7.58
CA GLN A 238 -3.32 14.50 8.83
C GLN A 238 -3.08 15.96 9.25
N GLN A 239 -1.89 16.53 8.98
CA GLN A 239 -1.60 17.95 9.24
C GLN A 239 -2.46 18.86 8.35
N HIS A 240 -2.61 18.56 7.06
CA HIS A 240 -3.44 19.36 6.15
C HIS A 240 -4.95 19.26 6.39
N GLN A 241 -5.44 18.15 6.93
CA GLN A 241 -6.87 18.01 7.27
C GLN A 241 -7.23 18.77 8.56
N GLN A 242 -6.32 18.89 9.53
CA GLN A 242 -6.55 19.71 10.71
C GLN A 242 -6.47 21.22 10.41
N GLU A 243 -5.56 21.67 9.55
CA GLU A 243 -5.44 23.09 9.19
C GLU A 243 -6.64 23.64 8.38
N LYS A 244 -7.32 22.80 7.59
CA LYS A 244 -8.50 23.20 6.79
C LYS A 244 -9.80 23.35 7.60
N SER A 245 -9.78 23.08 8.90
CA SER A 245 -10.97 23.19 9.76
C SER A 245 -10.97 24.41 10.69
N LYS A 246 -10.04 25.36 10.51
CA LYS A 246 -10.10 26.66 11.19
C LYS A 246 -11.14 27.58 10.52
N PRO A 247 -12.15 28.09 11.24
CA PRO A 247 -13.05 29.09 10.71
C PRO A 247 -12.29 30.40 10.46
N THR A 248 -12.60 31.06 9.34
CA THR A 248 -12.09 32.37 8.95
C THR A 248 -12.41 33.41 10.04
N GLU A 249 -11.37 33.99 10.64
CA GLU A 249 -11.49 35.05 11.65
C GLU A 249 -12.00 36.35 11.01
N GLU A 250 -13.21 36.76 11.40
CA GLU A 250 -13.64 38.17 11.33
C GLU A 250 -12.84 38.99 12.35
N GLN A 251 -12.33 40.14 11.89
CA GLN A 251 -11.52 41.07 12.66
C GLN A 251 -12.31 41.70 13.81
N VAL A 252 -11.84 41.50 15.06
CA VAL A 252 -12.20 42.34 16.20
C VAL A 252 -10.95 42.96 16.81
N HIS A 253 -10.99 44.29 16.94
CA HIS A 253 -9.99 45.11 17.60
C HIS A 253 -9.82 44.76 19.09
N THR A 254 -8.59 44.41 19.44
CA THR A 254 -7.83 44.76 20.67
C THR A 254 -8.52 44.85 22.03
N LYS A 255 -8.14 43.93 22.93
CA LYS A 255 -7.56 44.26 24.25
C LYS A 255 -6.76 43.06 24.80
N ALA A 256 -5.60 43.37 25.36
CA ALA A 256 -4.58 42.43 25.80
C ALA A 256 -4.86 41.86 27.18
N GLU A 257 -4.87 40.53 27.32
CA GLU A 257 -4.73 39.81 28.60
C GLU A 257 -3.94 38.48 28.42
N SER A 258 -3.30 38.08 29.51
CA SER A 258 -2.16 37.15 29.68
C SER A 258 -2.37 35.68 29.22
N PRO A 259 -1.30 34.98 28.73
CA PRO A 259 -1.38 33.58 28.31
C PRO A 259 -1.11 32.61 29.48
N ARG A 260 -2.16 32.05 30.12
CA ARG A 260 -1.98 30.91 31.05
C ARG A 260 -3.11 29.88 31.20
N GLU A 261 -4.15 29.87 30.35
CA GLU A 261 -5.31 28.97 30.57
C GLU A 261 -5.72 28.05 29.39
N TYR A 262 -4.83 27.77 28.43
CA TYR A 262 -5.15 26.89 27.29
C TYR A 262 -4.68 25.43 27.40
N ALA A 263 -4.35 24.93 28.60
CA ALA A 263 -3.81 23.57 28.80
C ALA A 263 -4.71 22.62 29.63
N LYS A 264 -6.02 22.87 29.74
CA LYS A 264 -6.92 22.06 30.59
C LYS A 264 -8.22 21.53 29.96
N GLN A 265 -8.33 21.47 28.63
CA GLN A 265 -9.57 20.98 27.96
C GLN A 265 -9.44 19.67 27.16
N ILE A 266 -8.39 18.88 27.37
CA ILE A 266 -8.30 17.51 26.82
C ILE A 266 -7.90 16.55 27.94
N SER A 267 -8.80 16.24 28.87
CA SER A 267 -8.69 15.10 29.81
C SER A 267 -9.94 14.95 30.69
N GLN A 268 -11.10 14.65 30.10
CA GLN A 268 -12.23 14.07 30.86
C GLN A 268 -12.97 13.07 29.97
N ASN A 269 -12.39 11.88 29.79
CA ASN A 269 -13.16 10.66 29.53
C ASN A 269 -12.89 9.72 30.70
N SER A 270 -13.58 9.97 31.81
CA SER A 270 -13.58 9.12 32.99
C SER A 270 -14.49 7.91 32.74
N TYR A 271 -13.90 6.73 32.90
CA TYR A 271 -14.54 5.42 33.02
C TYR A 271 -15.94 5.48 33.66
N GLN A 272 -16.97 5.04 32.94
CA GLN A 272 -18.25 4.66 33.51
C GLN A 272 -18.35 3.13 33.62
N PRO A 273 -19.00 2.60 34.68
CA PRO A 273 -19.15 1.16 34.87
C PRO A 273 -20.17 0.59 33.88
N LYS A 274 -19.88 -0.63 33.40
CA LYS A 274 -20.70 -1.41 32.46
C LYS A 274 -22.14 -1.58 32.97
N VAL A 275 -23.11 -0.96 32.29
CA VAL A 275 -24.54 -1.21 32.43
C VAL A 275 -25.10 -1.61 31.07
N SER A 276 -25.68 -2.81 31.00
CA SER A 276 -26.66 -3.32 30.03
C SER A 276 -26.44 -2.98 28.53
N THR A 277 -25.57 -3.76 27.89
CA THR A 277 -24.93 -3.53 26.58
C THR A 277 -25.78 -3.59 25.31
N ASN A 278 -27.04 -4.04 25.34
CA ASN A 278 -27.76 -4.24 24.06
C ASN A 278 -28.47 -2.99 23.53
N GLN A 279 -28.90 -2.05 24.38
CA GLN A 279 -29.55 -0.82 23.89
C GLN A 279 -28.55 0.21 23.33
N GLY A 280 -27.29 0.16 23.75
CA GLY A 280 -26.25 1.09 23.31
C GLY A 280 -25.76 0.84 21.89
N TYR A 281 -25.59 -0.43 21.49
CA TYR A 281 -25.08 -0.76 20.16
C TYR A 281 -26.06 -0.35 19.06
N ASP A 282 -27.35 -0.68 19.19
CA ASP A 282 -28.35 -0.36 18.17
C ASP A 282 -28.49 1.16 17.98
N GLN A 283 -28.44 1.94 19.06
CA GLN A 283 -28.48 3.40 18.98
C GLN A 283 -27.23 3.96 18.28
N LEU A 284 -26.04 3.48 18.65
CA LEU A 284 -24.79 3.87 18.00
C LEU A 284 -24.79 3.49 16.52
N PHE A 285 -25.25 2.28 16.19
CA PHE A 285 -25.38 1.78 14.83
C PHE A 285 -26.30 2.68 14.00
N GLN A 286 -27.48 2.99 14.52
CA GLN A 286 -28.43 3.90 13.86
C GLN A 286 -27.83 5.30 13.66
N GLN A 287 -27.12 5.84 14.65
CA GLN A 287 -26.44 7.14 14.55
C GLN A 287 -25.36 7.12 13.47
N VAL A 288 -24.53 6.07 13.47
CA VAL A 288 -23.46 5.87 12.50
C VAL A 288 -24.04 5.84 11.09
N VAL A 289 -25.03 4.98 10.83
CA VAL A 289 -25.53 4.80 9.48
C VAL A 289 -26.30 6.02 8.97
N LYS A 290 -27.06 6.72 9.84
CA LYS A 290 -27.71 7.99 9.48
C LYS A 290 -26.74 9.11 9.11
N SER A 291 -25.48 9.03 9.56
CA SER A 291 -24.46 10.01 9.22
C SER A 291 -23.81 9.78 7.85
N ILE A 292 -24.07 8.64 7.20
CA ILE A 292 -23.50 8.29 5.90
C ILE A 292 -24.42 8.79 4.78
N GLN A 293 -23.87 9.61 3.88
CA GLN A 293 -24.56 10.08 2.69
C GLN A 293 -24.16 9.18 1.51
N VAL A 294 -25.14 8.42 1.00
CA VAL A 294 -24.93 7.48 -0.10
C VAL A 294 -24.99 8.22 -1.43
N GLU A 295 -23.84 8.36 -2.07
CA GLU A 295 -23.65 8.96 -3.39
C GLU A 295 -23.30 7.87 -4.40
N ARG A 296 -23.95 7.90 -5.55
CA ARG A 296 -23.74 6.93 -6.63
C ARG A 296 -23.31 7.64 -7.92
N GLN A 297 -22.51 6.95 -8.73
CA GLN A 297 -22.17 7.31 -10.09
C GLN A 297 -22.60 6.15 -11.01
N GLY A 298 -23.84 6.21 -11.49
CA GLY A 298 -24.48 5.07 -12.15
C GLY A 298 -24.73 3.93 -11.16
N GLN A 299 -24.22 2.73 -11.46
CA GLN A 299 -24.33 1.58 -10.55
C GLN A 299 -23.24 1.54 -9.47
N LEU A 300 -22.20 2.37 -9.60
CA LEU A 300 -21.06 2.36 -8.69
C LEU A 300 -21.25 3.36 -7.54
N ILE A 301 -20.74 3.00 -6.37
CA ILE A 301 -20.68 3.85 -5.19
C ILE A 301 -19.51 4.82 -5.35
N GLN A 302 -19.73 6.08 -4.99
CA GLN A 302 -18.67 7.08 -5.03
C GLN A 302 -17.64 6.85 -3.90
N ILE A 303 -16.43 7.36 -4.12
CA ILE A 303 -15.33 7.22 -3.15
C ILE A 303 -15.67 7.86 -1.81
N SER A 304 -16.39 8.99 -1.81
CA SER A 304 -16.88 9.70 -0.61
C SER A 304 -17.66 8.76 0.30
N THR A 305 -18.66 8.06 -0.24
CA THR A 305 -19.48 7.09 0.50
C THR A 305 -18.66 5.89 0.96
N ILE A 306 -17.75 5.37 0.13
CA ILE A 306 -16.88 4.26 0.54
C ILE A 306 -16.00 4.68 1.72
N THR A 307 -15.36 5.84 1.66
CA THR A 307 -14.57 6.39 2.76
C THR A 307 -15.40 6.54 4.02
N GLN A 308 -16.62 7.08 3.92
CA GLN A 308 -17.53 7.19 5.07
C GLN A 308 -17.86 5.82 5.67
N ILE A 309 -18.21 4.81 4.87
CA ILE A 309 -18.47 3.44 5.37
C ILE A 309 -17.24 2.89 6.09
N LEU A 310 -16.08 3.01 5.48
CA LEU A 310 -14.83 2.50 6.04
C LEU A 310 -14.46 3.20 7.36
N GLU A 311 -14.54 4.53 7.42
CA GLU A 311 -14.24 5.29 8.65
C GLU A 311 -15.27 5.04 9.75
N LYS A 312 -16.55 5.00 9.40
CA LYS A 312 -17.63 4.81 10.36
C LYS A 312 -17.72 3.39 10.92
N SER A 313 -17.21 2.40 10.18
CA SER A 313 -17.07 1.02 10.68
C SER A 313 -16.18 0.93 11.91
N LEU A 314 -15.25 1.87 12.09
CA LEU A 314 -14.39 1.95 13.27
C LEU A 314 -15.20 2.15 14.54
N ASP A 315 -16.15 3.10 14.53
CA ASP A 315 -16.95 3.42 15.72
C ASP A 315 -17.70 2.20 16.25
N LEU A 316 -18.12 1.31 15.36
CA LEU A 316 -18.80 0.05 15.69
C LEU A 316 -17.83 -1.08 16.10
N ALA A 317 -16.57 -0.99 15.72
CA ALA A 317 -15.56 -2.03 15.95
C ALA A 317 -14.75 -1.83 17.24
N LYS A 318 -14.72 -0.62 17.83
CA LYS A 318 -13.83 -0.25 18.96
C LYS A 318 -13.86 -1.26 20.13
N ASP A 319 -15.04 -1.57 20.64
CA ASP A 319 -15.18 -2.41 21.83
C ASP A 319 -14.75 -3.87 21.57
N GLU A 320 -15.20 -4.44 20.44
CA GLU A 320 -14.86 -5.80 20.03
C GLU A 320 -13.37 -5.92 19.69
N TYR A 321 -12.80 -4.89 19.05
CA TYR A 321 -11.36 -4.79 18.78
C TYR A 321 -10.53 -4.78 20.07
N SER A 322 -10.95 -3.98 21.06
CA SER A 322 -10.28 -3.91 22.36
C SER A 322 -10.24 -5.28 23.05
N GLN A 323 -11.37 -5.98 23.06
CA GLN A 323 -11.48 -7.32 23.65
C GLN A 323 -10.58 -8.33 22.94
N ILE A 324 -10.66 -8.42 21.60
CA ILE A 324 -9.83 -9.31 20.79
C ILE A 324 -8.34 -9.04 21.05
N THR A 325 -7.95 -7.76 21.10
CA THR A 325 -6.56 -7.36 21.30
C THR A 325 -6.04 -7.76 22.68
N ILE A 326 -6.77 -7.44 23.75
CA ILE A 326 -6.36 -7.75 25.12
C ILE A 326 -6.28 -9.26 25.34
N GLU A 327 -7.29 -10.00 24.90
CA GLU A 327 -7.31 -11.46 25.02
C GLU A 327 -6.18 -12.12 24.24
N ASN A 328 -5.95 -11.69 22.99
CA ASN A 328 -4.91 -12.24 22.16
C ASN A 328 -3.54 -11.95 22.75
N ARG A 329 -3.25 -10.69 23.17
CA ARG A 329 -2.01 -10.32 23.86
C ARG A 329 -1.74 -11.24 25.06
N LYS A 330 -2.73 -11.44 25.93
CA LYS A 330 -2.61 -12.31 27.11
C LYS A 330 -2.28 -13.77 26.74
N LYS A 331 -3.07 -14.37 25.84
CA LYS A 331 -2.90 -15.78 25.44
C LYS A 331 -1.56 -15.99 24.71
N ARG A 332 -1.23 -15.10 23.78
CA ARG A 332 -0.03 -15.15 22.95
C ARG A 332 1.24 -15.00 23.78
N ARG A 333 1.30 -14.03 24.69
CA ARG A 333 2.48 -13.81 25.56
C ARG A 333 2.75 -14.97 26.52
N ALA A 334 1.71 -15.66 26.98
CA ALA A 334 1.85 -16.81 27.87
C ALA A 334 2.61 -17.99 27.22
N ILE A 335 2.49 -18.16 25.90
CA ILE A 335 3.07 -19.29 25.16
C ILE A 335 4.33 -18.93 24.38
N ARG A 336 4.73 -17.65 24.35
CA ARG A 336 5.82 -17.16 23.49
C ARG A 336 7.14 -17.91 23.69
N LYS A 337 7.51 -18.20 24.95
CA LYS A 337 8.78 -18.87 25.29
C LYS A 337 8.73 -20.39 25.17
N SER A 338 7.53 -20.99 25.21
CA SER A 338 7.35 -22.45 25.26
C SER A 338 6.94 -23.06 23.93
N GLU A 339 6.14 -22.36 23.11
CA GLU A 339 5.46 -22.91 21.94
C GLU A 339 5.57 -21.96 20.73
N ASN A 340 6.79 -21.78 20.21
CA ASN A 340 7.07 -20.81 19.15
C ASN A 340 6.15 -20.93 17.91
N ALA A 341 5.88 -22.15 17.42
CA ALA A 341 5.01 -22.34 16.26
C ALA A 341 3.56 -21.87 16.53
N GLN A 342 3.04 -22.15 17.72
CA GLN A 342 1.69 -21.73 18.12
C GLN A 342 1.64 -20.22 18.35
N TYR A 343 2.69 -19.64 18.95
CA TYR A 343 2.85 -18.19 19.08
C TYR A 343 2.80 -17.49 17.72
N GLN A 344 3.55 -17.97 16.72
CA GLN A 344 3.53 -17.43 15.37
C GLN A 344 2.14 -17.50 14.74
N GLN A 345 1.44 -18.63 14.88
CA GLN A 345 0.08 -18.75 14.38
C GLN A 345 -0.86 -17.74 15.04
N MET A 346 -0.74 -17.54 16.36
CA MET A 346 -1.55 -16.54 17.08
C MET A 346 -1.28 -15.10 16.64
N VAL A 347 -0.05 -14.77 16.20
CA VAL A 347 0.27 -13.47 15.59
C VAL A 347 -0.49 -13.30 14.26
N LEU A 348 -0.54 -14.34 13.43
CA LEU A 348 -1.22 -14.28 12.13
C LEU A 348 -2.74 -14.24 12.31
N ASP A 349 -3.28 -15.12 13.14
CA ASP A 349 -4.72 -15.21 13.43
C ASP A 349 -5.25 -13.90 14.01
N TYR A 350 -4.47 -13.23 14.85
CA TYR A 350 -4.83 -11.92 15.39
C TYR A 350 -5.05 -10.89 14.29
N ASN A 351 -4.11 -10.78 13.35
CA ASN A 351 -4.21 -9.84 12.24
C ASN A 351 -5.42 -10.15 11.36
N GLU A 352 -5.69 -11.44 11.08
CA GLU A 352 -6.87 -11.86 10.33
C GLU A 352 -8.19 -11.55 11.08
N GLN A 353 -8.23 -11.76 12.40
CA GLN A 353 -9.40 -11.45 13.22
C GLN A 353 -9.75 -9.97 13.21
N VAL A 354 -8.74 -9.09 13.28
CA VAL A 354 -8.95 -7.63 13.22
C VAL A 354 -9.50 -7.20 11.86
N GLU A 355 -8.97 -7.74 10.75
CA GLU A 355 -9.46 -7.43 9.40
C GLU A 355 -10.89 -7.93 9.19
N ASN A 356 -11.18 -9.17 9.62
CA ASN A 356 -12.53 -9.75 9.53
C ASN A 356 -13.54 -8.97 10.38
N LEU A 357 -13.14 -8.45 11.54
CA LEU A 357 -13.99 -7.58 12.36
C LEU A 357 -14.37 -6.31 11.59
N LEU A 358 -13.38 -5.59 11.05
CA LEU A 358 -13.63 -4.35 10.31
C LEU A 358 -14.52 -4.59 9.10
N GLU A 359 -14.25 -5.65 8.34
CA GLU A 359 -15.06 -6.02 7.18
C GLU A 359 -16.49 -6.39 7.58
N LYS A 360 -16.67 -7.17 8.65
CA LYS A 360 -18.01 -7.49 9.18
C LYS A 360 -18.79 -6.20 9.49
N LYS A 361 -18.17 -5.22 10.16
CA LYS A 361 -18.82 -3.94 10.45
C LYS A 361 -19.12 -3.11 9.19
N GLN A 362 -18.26 -3.16 8.18
CA GLN A 362 -18.51 -2.53 6.89
C GLN A 362 -19.71 -3.16 6.18
N MET A 363 -19.81 -4.50 6.20
CA MET A 363 -20.93 -5.20 5.57
C MET A 363 -22.25 -4.97 6.32
N GLU A 364 -22.24 -4.93 7.66
CA GLU A 364 -23.41 -4.54 8.45
C GLU A 364 -23.92 -3.13 8.06
N ILE A 365 -23.01 -2.17 7.88
CA ILE A 365 -23.36 -0.82 7.38
C ILE A 365 -23.93 -0.88 5.95
N CYS A 366 -23.27 -1.60 5.04
CA CYS A 366 -23.73 -1.75 3.65
C CYS A 366 -25.13 -2.36 3.58
N ASP A 367 -25.38 -3.41 4.34
CA ASP A 367 -26.68 -4.09 4.38
C ASP A 367 -27.79 -3.14 4.83
N PHE A 368 -27.54 -2.31 5.86
CA PHE A 368 -28.50 -1.31 6.31
C PHE A 368 -28.75 -0.21 5.27
N LEU A 369 -27.69 0.22 4.57
CA LEU A 369 -27.77 1.19 3.48
C LEU A 369 -28.33 0.61 2.18
N GLN A 370 -28.74 -0.67 2.17
CA GLN A 370 -29.22 -1.39 0.98
C GLN A 370 -28.19 -1.43 -0.15
N ILE A 371 -26.91 -1.47 0.21
CA ILE A 371 -25.79 -1.62 -0.70
C ILE A 371 -25.40 -3.10 -0.71
N LYS A 372 -25.56 -3.77 -1.84
CA LYS A 372 -25.13 -5.18 -1.97
C LYS A 372 -23.61 -5.27 -1.86
N GLU A 373 -23.11 -6.33 -1.21
CA GLU A 373 -21.68 -6.63 -1.12
C GLU A 373 -20.99 -6.55 -2.49
N THR A 374 -21.58 -7.16 -3.52
CA THR A 374 -21.01 -7.13 -4.88
C THR A 374 -20.92 -5.71 -5.46
N GLU A 375 -21.91 -4.85 -5.20
CA GLU A 375 -21.88 -3.44 -5.65
C GLU A 375 -20.76 -2.68 -4.95
N PHE A 376 -20.58 -2.91 -3.64
CA PHE A 376 -19.50 -2.30 -2.88
C PHE A 376 -18.14 -2.75 -3.39
N GLN A 377 -17.92 -4.05 -3.52
CA GLN A 377 -16.66 -4.61 -3.99
C GLN A 377 -16.32 -4.16 -5.42
N ASP A 378 -17.28 -4.18 -6.34
CA ASP A 378 -17.07 -3.75 -7.72
C ASP A 378 -16.77 -2.24 -7.81
N SER A 379 -17.39 -1.43 -6.95
CA SER A 379 -17.12 0.02 -6.87
C SER A 379 -15.69 0.30 -6.42
N VAL A 380 -15.24 -0.38 -5.37
CA VAL A 380 -13.86 -0.26 -4.87
C VAL A 380 -12.86 -0.70 -5.95
N MET A 381 -13.10 -1.86 -6.59
CA MET A 381 -12.24 -2.37 -7.66
C MET A 381 -12.19 -1.42 -8.86
N SER A 382 -13.34 -0.88 -9.29
CA SER A 382 -13.39 0.07 -10.40
C SER A 382 -12.61 1.35 -10.09
N LEU A 383 -12.72 1.88 -8.87
CA LEU A 383 -11.96 3.07 -8.46
C LEU A 383 -10.45 2.78 -8.42
N MET A 384 -10.02 1.62 -7.96
CA MET A 384 -8.61 1.23 -8.03
C MET A 384 -8.10 1.15 -9.47
N GLU A 385 -8.87 0.55 -10.38
CA GLU A 385 -8.53 0.48 -11.81
C GLU A 385 -8.44 1.88 -12.45
N ARG A 386 -9.22 2.84 -11.93
CA ARG A 386 -9.17 4.27 -12.33
C ARG A 386 -7.99 5.04 -11.72
N GLY A 387 -7.16 4.40 -10.88
CA GLY A 387 -5.97 5.01 -10.30
C GLY A 387 -6.13 5.54 -8.88
N PHE A 388 -7.28 5.34 -8.23
CA PHE A 388 -7.50 5.73 -6.82
C PHE A 388 -6.84 4.78 -5.81
N TYR A 389 -6.00 3.86 -6.29
CA TYR A 389 -5.30 2.86 -5.47
C TYR A 389 -4.57 3.49 -4.26
N GLN A 390 -3.81 4.57 -4.48
CA GLN A 390 -3.04 5.23 -3.43
C GLN A 390 -3.95 5.80 -2.32
N GLN A 391 -5.10 6.36 -2.69
CA GLN A 391 -6.05 6.90 -1.72
C GLN A 391 -6.65 5.80 -0.85
N PHE A 392 -7.00 4.64 -1.44
CA PHE A 392 -7.46 3.49 -0.65
C PHE A 392 -6.41 2.98 0.32
N PHE A 393 -5.15 2.93 -0.10
CA PHE A 393 -4.05 2.55 0.78
C PHE A 393 -3.94 3.50 1.98
N MET A 394 -4.00 4.82 1.73
CA MET A 394 -3.96 5.83 2.79
C MET A 394 -5.17 5.72 3.74
N ILE A 395 -6.36 5.48 3.19
CA ILE A 395 -7.58 5.27 3.97
C ILE A 395 -7.42 4.02 4.86
N GLN A 396 -6.98 2.90 4.31
CA GLN A 396 -6.76 1.67 5.09
C GLN A 396 -5.70 1.84 6.18
N ALA A 397 -4.59 2.52 5.88
CA ALA A 397 -3.57 2.83 6.87
C ALA A 397 -4.12 3.73 7.99
N SER A 398 -4.89 4.77 7.64
CA SER A 398 -5.56 5.66 8.58
C SER A 398 -6.55 4.92 9.47
N ILE A 399 -7.36 4.01 8.91
CA ILE A 399 -8.31 3.18 9.67
C ILE A 399 -7.59 2.28 10.66
N ARG A 400 -6.51 1.62 10.23
CA ARG A 400 -5.69 0.80 11.13
C ARG A 400 -5.04 1.61 12.24
N GLN A 401 -4.64 2.85 11.98
CA GLN A 401 -4.14 3.73 13.03
C GLN A 401 -5.26 4.14 13.99
N LYS A 402 -6.39 4.62 13.47
CA LYS A 402 -7.54 5.06 14.27
C LYS A 402 -8.13 3.94 15.14
N ILE A 403 -8.18 2.69 14.66
CA ILE A 403 -8.66 1.57 15.50
C ILE A 403 -7.68 1.28 16.63
N LYS A 404 -6.37 1.36 16.38
CA LYS A 404 -5.34 1.19 17.41
C LYS A 404 -5.43 2.29 18.47
N ASP A 405 -5.68 3.53 18.06
CA ASP A 405 -5.88 4.67 18.96
C ASP A 405 -7.12 4.53 19.87
N SER A 406 -8.03 3.60 19.57
CA SER A 406 -9.18 3.31 20.43
C SER A 406 -8.82 2.52 21.69
N LEU A 407 -7.62 1.93 21.76
CA LEU A 407 -7.12 1.27 22.96
C LEU A 407 -6.71 2.33 23.99
N PRO A 408 -7.23 2.29 25.22
CA PRO A 408 -6.88 3.26 26.23
C PRO A 408 -5.44 3.03 26.70
N SER A 409 -4.63 4.09 26.64
CA SER A 409 -3.31 4.08 27.26
C SER A 409 -3.45 3.94 28.79
N THR A 410 -2.62 3.09 29.37
CA THR A 410 -2.57 2.82 30.82
C THR A 410 -1.37 3.47 31.49
N LYS A 411 -0.38 3.91 30.71
CA LYS A 411 0.87 4.48 31.21
C LYS A 411 1.24 5.76 30.49
N GLU A 412 1.74 6.73 31.24
CA GLU A 412 2.40 7.89 30.66
C GLU A 412 3.87 7.59 30.43
N ILE A 413 4.32 7.81 29.19
CA ILE A 413 5.69 7.58 28.78
C ILE A 413 6.38 8.93 28.62
N THR A 414 7.64 9.02 29.06
CA THR A 414 8.49 10.18 28.79
C THR A 414 9.18 10.07 27.43
N PHE A 415 9.57 11.19 26.86
CA PHE A 415 10.28 11.21 25.57
C PHE A 415 11.58 10.37 25.59
N ASP A 416 12.34 10.42 26.68
CA ASP A 416 13.54 9.60 26.85
C ASP A 416 13.24 8.10 26.89
N MET A 417 12.11 7.71 27.50
CA MET A 417 11.70 6.32 27.51
C MET A 417 11.29 5.85 26.10
N LEU A 418 10.57 6.69 25.35
CA LEU A 418 10.25 6.40 23.94
C LEU A 418 11.53 6.18 23.11
N LYS A 419 12.54 7.05 23.26
CA LYS A 419 13.86 6.87 22.60
C LYS A 419 14.52 5.53 22.98
N LYS A 420 14.47 5.15 24.27
CA LYS A 420 15.00 3.85 24.74
C LYS A 420 14.27 2.67 24.11
N ILE A 421 12.95 2.76 23.95
CA ILE A 421 12.14 1.71 23.33
C ILE A 421 12.49 1.57 21.84
N ILE A 422 12.55 2.67 21.09
CA ILE A 422 12.88 2.65 19.66
C ILE A 422 14.30 2.07 19.45
N ASN A 423 15.28 2.51 20.25
CA ASN A 423 16.63 1.98 20.20
C ASN A 423 16.68 0.47 20.52
N PHE A 424 15.86 0.01 21.46
CA PHE A 424 15.74 -1.42 21.74
C PHE A 424 15.15 -2.19 20.54
N GLN A 425 14.10 -1.68 19.90
CA GLN A 425 13.53 -2.30 18.71
C GLN A 425 14.55 -2.38 17.56
N ILE A 426 15.32 -1.32 17.33
CA ILE A 426 16.43 -1.31 16.35
C ILE A 426 17.44 -2.42 16.67
N GLN A 427 17.85 -2.55 17.94
CA GLN A 427 18.79 -3.59 18.37
C GLN A 427 18.23 -5.00 18.12
N VAL A 428 16.97 -5.23 18.47
CA VAL A 428 16.29 -6.52 18.22
C VAL A 428 16.26 -6.84 16.73
N LEU A 429 15.87 -5.89 15.89
CA LEU A 429 15.82 -6.09 14.44
C LEU A 429 17.21 -6.41 13.86
N LYS A 430 18.26 -5.71 14.30
CA LYS A 430 19.64 -5.97 13.89
C LYS A 430 20.17 -7.34 14.36
N GLN A 431 19.75 -7.80 15.53
CA GLN A 431 20.11 -9.13 16.05
C GLN A 431 19.37 -10.26 15.31
N GLN A 432 18.28 -9.95 14.61
CA GLN A 432 17.48 -10.89 13.84
C GLN A 432 17.12 -12.17 14.63
N PRO A 433 16.40 -12.06 15.77
CA PRO A 433 16.01 -13.22 16.56
C PRO A 433 15.30 -14.27 15.70
N GLN A 434 15.51 -15.54 16.04
CA GLN A 434 15.01 -16.68 15.28
C GLN A 434 13.49 -16.64 15.07
N GLU A 435 12.74 -16.10 16.04
CA GLU A 435 11.29 -15.85 15.95
C GLU A 435 10.92 -14.96 14.75
N LEU A 436 11.65 -13.87 14.51
CA LEU A 436 11.42 -12.98 13.36
C LEU A 436 11.83 -13.65 12.03
N LYS A 437 12.92 -14.42 12.03
CA LYS A 437 13.35 -15.14 10.82
C LYS A 437 12.30 -16.15 10.37
N GLN A 438 11.80 -16.96 11.29
CA GLN A 438 10.82 -18.00 10.99
C GLN A 438 9.50 -17.42 10.48
N ILE A 439 8.97 -16.36 11.12
CA ILE A 439 7.71 -15.78 10.66
C ILE A 439 7.85 -15.15 9.26
N ILE A 440 8.98 -14.51 8.97
CA ILE A 440 9.27 -13.97 7.64
C ILE A 440 9.35 -15.11 6.63
N GLN A 441 10.09 -16.19 6.90
CA GLN A 441 10.19 -17.34 6.00
C GLN A 441 8.82 -17.96 5.70
N ASN A 442 8.00 -18.16 6.74
CA ASN A 442 6.65 -18.73 6.60
C ASN A 442 5.75 -17.84 5.73
N LEU A 443 5.82 -16.53 5.91
CA LEU A 443 5.03 -15.57 5.15
C LEU A 443 5.60 -15.27 3.75
N SER A 444 6.88 -15.52 3.53
CA SER A 444 7.55 -15.28 2.23
C SER A 444 7.15 -16.28 1.15
N VAL A 445 6.58 -17.43 1.52
CA VAL A 445 6.19 -18.50 0.57
C VAL A 445 5.11 -18.06 -0.42
N ASN A 446 4.19 -17.19 0.00
CA ASN A 446 3.12 -16.68 -0.85
C ASN A 446 3.20 -15.15 -0.97
N GLN A 447 3.13 -14.62 -2.19
CA GLN A 447 3.08 -13.17 -2.43
C GLN A 447 1.92 -12.49 -1.69
N GLU A 448 0.80 -13.19 -1.50
CA GLU A 448 -0.35 -12.70 -0.72
C GLU A 448 -0.05 -12.59 0.78
N THR A 449 0.90 -13.36 1.31
CA THR A 449 1.25 -13.35 2.75
C THR A 449 2.47 -12.49 3.05
N GLN A 450 3.33 -12.22 2.07
CA GLN A 450 4.50 -11.33 2.20
C GLN A 450 4.12 -9.94 2.72
N GLN A 451 2.94 -9.46 2.36
CA GLN A 451 2.42 -8.19 2.83
C GLN A 451 2.08 -8.13 4.31
N LEU A 452 1.90 -9.28 4.97
CA LEU A 452 1.63 -9.36 6.41
C LEU A 452 2.91 -9.28 7.23
N ILE A 453 4.08 -9.38 6.59
CA ILE A 453 5.38 -9.40 7.27
C ILE A 453 5.57 -8.17 8.17
N PRO A 454 5.36 -6.91 7.73
CA PRO A 454 5.53 -5.75 8.60
C PRO A 454 4.60 -5.77 9.83
N LEU A 455 3.35 -6.23 9.66
CA LEU A 455 2.38 -6.33 10.75
C LEU A 455 2.79 -7.38 11.78
N ALA A 456 3.24 -8.53 11.29
CA ALA A 456 3.73 -9.62 12.13
C ALA A 456 4.98 -9.22 12.92
N ILE A 457 5.94 -8.55 12.26
CA ILE A 457 7.13 -7.99 12.91
C ILE A 457 6.73 -7.00 14.01
N ASN A 458 5.85 -6.04 13.71
CA ASN A 458 5.41 -5.05 14.69
C ASN A 458 4.70 -5.69 15.90
N THR A 459 3.91 -6.74 15.67
CA THR A 459 3.25 -7.49 16.74
C THR A 459 4.28 -8.16 17.65
N ILE A 460 5.30 -8.80 17.09
CA ILE A 460 6.37 -9.45 17.84
C ILE A 460 7.23 -8.42 18.59
N LEU A 461 7.59 -7.32 17.94
CA LEU A 461 8.31 -6.22 18.58
C LEU A 461 7.51 -5.64 19.76
N GLY A 462 6.19 -5.48 19.62
CA GLY A 462 5.32 -5.04 20.69
C GLY A 462 5.38 -5.95 21.92
N ASP A 463 5.38 -7.28 21.72
CA ASP A 463 5.51 -8.24 22.82
C ASP A 463 6.90 -8.20 23.49
N LEU A 464 7.95 -8.00 22.72
CA LEU A 464 9.31 -7.82 23.23
C LEU A 464 9.47 -6.52 24.03
N VAL A 465 8.86 -5.43 23.55
CA VAL A 465 8.80 -4.15 24.26
C VAL A 465 8.03 -4.30 25.56
N TYR A 466 6.87 -4.97 25.52
CA TYR A 466 6.10 -5.25 26.73
C TYR A 466 6.90 -6.11 27.72
N GLU A 467 7.58 -7.16 27.27
CA GLU A 467 8.41 -7.97 28.15
C GLU A 467 9.48 -7.13 28.87
N LYS A 468 10.19 -6.26 28.13
CA LYS A 468 11.32 -5.50 28.66
C LYS A 468 10.91 -4.26 29.47
N PHE A 469 9.90 -3.53 29.03
CA PHE A 469 9.53 -2.23 29.58
C PHE A 469 8.14 -2.21 30.23
N GLN A 470 7.35 -3.29 30.08
CA GLN A 470 5.95 -3.36 30.48
C GLN A 470 5.12 -2.23 29.87
N ILE A 471 5.45 -1.80 28.66
CA ILE A 471 4.82 -0.71 27.94
C ILE A 471 4.06 -1.29 26.75
N GLU A 472 2.82 -0.85 26.57
CA GLU A 472 1.99 -1.26 25.43
C GLU A 472 2.10 -0.28 24.25
N GLU A 473 1.59 -0.69 23.09
CA GLU A 473 1.61 0.12 21.87
C GLU A 473 0.86 1.45 22.04
N GLU A 474 -0.30 1.42 22.66
CA GLU A 474 -1.15 2.58 22.94
C GLU A 474 -0.49 3.62 23.84
N ASP A 475 0.38 3.20 24.75
CA ASP A 475 1.14 4.11 25.60
C ASP A 475 2.18 4.89 24.77
N MET A 476 2.79 4.22 23.78
CA MET A 476 3.72 4.86 22.83
C MET A 476 2.99 5.75 21.82
N MET A 477 1.81 5.36 21.36
CA MET A 477 1.03 6.17 20.43
C MET A 477 0.57 7.49 21.06
N LYS A 478 0.18 7.49 22.35
CA LYS A 478 -0.21 8.72 23.07
C LYS A 478 0.89 9.78 23.06
N ILE A 479 2.15 9.38 23.26
CA ILE A 479 3.28 10.33 23.21
C ILE A 479 3.59 10.77 21.77
N LEU A 480 3.48 9.87 20.78
CA LEU A 480 3.71 10.19 19.38
C LEU A 480 2.69 11.17 18.79
N GLN A 481 1.54 11.37 19.42
CA GLN A 481 0.58 12.41 19.01
C GLN A 481 1.09 13.84 19.27
N ASN A 482 2.12 14.02 20.11
CA ASN A 482 2.70 15.32 20.36
C ASN A 482 3.66 15.72 19.22
N GLN A 483 3.21 16.68 18.41
CA GLN A 483 3.92 17.18 17.24
C GLN A 483 5.32 17.73 17.54
N ALA A 484 5.56 18.24 18.75
CA ALA A 484 6.87 18.77 19.12
C ALA A 484 7.98 17.72 19.06
N TYR A 485 7.65 16.45 19.29
CA TYR A 485 8.62 15.35 19.24
C TYR A 485 9.05 14.99 17.82
N PHE A 486 8.24 15.31 16.81
CA PHE A 486 8.62 15.11 15.41
C PHE A 486 9.60 16.17 14.89
N ALA A 487 9.73 17.30 15.57
CA ALA A 487 10.75 18.30 15.27
C ALA A 487 12.13 17.92 15.86
N ASP A 488 12.20 16.95 16.80
CA ASP A 488 13.46 16.50 17.39
C ASP A 488 14.28 15.66 16.39
N VAL A 489 15.47 16.15 16.05
CA VAL A 489 16.36 15.51 15.08
C VAL A 489 16.74 14.09 15.49
N GLN A 490 16.95 13.84 16.79
CA GLN A 490 17.33 12.51 17.26
C GLN A 490 16.16 11.52 17.12
N MET A 491 14.93 11.95 17.37
CA MET A 491 13.74 11.13 17.13
C MET A 491 13.59 10.80 15.64
N GLN A 492 13.75 11.78 14.75
CA GLN A 492 13.72 11.55 13.30
C GLN A 492 14.78 10.53 12.87
N GLN A 493 16.01 10.67 13.37
CA GLN A 493 17.10 9.72 13.12
C GLN A 493 16.78 8.32 13.64
N ALA A 494 16.25 8.20 14.86
CA ALA A 494 15.88 6.92 15.44
C ALA A 494 14.76 6.23 14.63
N MET A 495 13.75 6.98 14.19
CA MET A 495 12.70 6.44 13.32
C MET A 495 13.24 5.99 11.96
N ALA A 496 14.12 6.78 11.32
CA ALA A 496 14.76 6.39 10.07
C ALA A 496 15.61 5.10 10.22
N GLN A 497 16.35 4.98 11.33
CA GLN A 497 17.11 3.76 11.62
C GLN A 497 16.22 2.54 11.90
N LEU A 498 15.05 2.75 12.51
CA LEU A 498 14.06 1.69 12.71
C LEU A 498 13.51 1.19 11.37
N GLU A 499 13.13 2.10 10.47
CA GLU A 499 12.69 1.77 9.12
C GLU A 499 13.78 1.03 8.31
N GLU A 500 15.02 1.52 8.37
CA GLU A 500 16.16 0.87 7.73
C GLU A 500 16.41 -0.54 8.30
N ALA A 501 16.36 -0.71 9.61
CA ALA A 501 16.55 -2.01 10.25
C ALA A 501 15.44 -3.01 9.86
N MET A 502 14.18 -2.56 9.76
CA MET A 502 13.08 -3.38 9.25
C MET A 502 13.31 -3.77 7.79
N TYR A 503 13.73 -2.82 6.95
CA TYR A 503 14.02 -3.07 5.55
C TYR A 503 15.15 -4.08 5.38
N MET A 504 16.26 -3.91 6.10
CA MET A 504 17.41 -4.80 6.04
C MET A 504 17.05 -6.23 6.48
N LEU A 505 16.22 -6.38 7.53
CA LEU A 505 15.71 -7.67 7.95
C LEU A 505 14.87 -8.35 6.86
N MET A 506 13.98 -7.61 6.20
CA MET A 506 13.17 -8.16 5.10
C MET A 506 14.03 -8.49 3.86
N ALA A 507 15.01 -7.65 3.53
CA ALA A 507 15.89 -7.82 2.39
C ALA A 507 16.84 -9.02 2.56
N SER A 508 17.40 -9.22 3.76
CA SER A 508 18.31 -10.35 4.05
C SER A 508 17.65 -11.72 3.90
N MET A 509 16.32 -11.76 3.85
CA MET A 509 15.53 -12.99 3.83
C MET A 509 14.97 -13.31 2.43
N GLY A 510 14.96 -12.33 1.52
CA GLY A 510 14.53 -12.51 0.13
C GLY A 510 15.66 -12.83 -0.85
N GLY A 511 16.93 -12.73 -0.41
CA GLY A 511 18.11 -12.86 -1.26
C GLY A 511 18.48 -14.30 -1.68
N ASP A 512 18.05 -15.32 -0.94
CA ASP A 512 18.43 -16.71 -1.21
C ASP A 512 17.44 -17.47 -2.13
N GLN A 513 16.41 -16.80 -2.66
CA GLN A 513 15.34 -17.45 -3.46
C GLN A 513 15.00 -16.78 -4.81
N MET A 514 15.84 -15.85 -5.29
CA MET A 514 15.79 -15.37 -6.70
C MET A 514 17.08 -15.71 -7.41
#